data_AF-A0A3E0AIQ5-F1
#
_entry.id   AF-A0A3E0AIQ5-F1
#
_cell.length_a   1.000
_cell.length_b   1.000
_cell.length_c   1.000
_cell.angle_alpha   90.00
_cell.angle_beta   90.00
_cell.angle_gamma   90.00
#
_symmetry.space_group_name_H-M   'P 1'
#
loop_
_entity.id
_entity.type
_entity.pdbx_description
1 polymer ?
#
loop_
_entity_poly.entity_id
_entity_poly.type
_entity_poly.pdbx_seq_one_letter_code
_entity_poly.pdbx_strand_id
1 'polypeptide(L)'
;MRKTANLLFFLLILILTACQVSVDMGNSKPEATSLPAATNTPMPLPTETQKPAAPDGWLTYQNTLYGFEISYPPEFQSLDDQDSLSGWPNAVVLLYNGGQSYDIAIQVWDSQADLDANFPNEARMQTVSANGKIISLFNVTQEPENAAVIATFRLLP
;
A
#
# COMPACT_ATOMS: atom_id res chain seq x y z
N MET A 1 30.40 -44.04 -17.04
CA MET A 1 30.20 -42.57 -17.19
C MET A 1 29.32 -42.07 -16.03
N ARG A 2 29.77 -42.05 -14.77
CA ARG A 2 30.40 -40.91 -14.07
C ARG A 2 29.78 -39.53 -14.38
N LYS A 3 28.52 -39.31 -13.98
CA LYS A 3 27.89 -37.96 -13.96
C LYS A 3 27.17 -37.62 -12.65
N THR A 4 27.28 -38.43 -11.60
CA THR A 4 26.63 -38.19 -10.30
C THR A 4 27.59 -37.71 -9.20
N ALA A 5 28.89 -37.64 -9.48
CA ALA A 5 29.90 -37.28 -8.47
C ALA A 5 30.26 -35.77 -8.41
N ASN A 6 29.79 -34.94 -9.36
CA ASN A 6 30.06 -33.49 -9.37
C ASN A 6 28.92 -32.62 -8.84
N LEU A 7 27.73 -33.19 -8.59
CA LEU A 7 26.59 -32.43 -8.06
C LEU A 7 26.56 -32.42 -6.52
N LEU A 8 27.26 -33.37 -5.87
CA LEU A 8 27.39 -33.39 -4.41
C LEU A 8 28.58 -32.55 -3.88
N PHE A 9 29.46 -32.06 -4.75
CA PHE A 9 30.61 -31.22 -4.34
C PHE A 9 30.29 -29.72 -4.35
N PHE A 10 29.24 -29.30 -5.08
CA PHE A 10 28.74 -27.92 -5.04
C PHE A 10 27.81 -27.63 -3.85
N LEU A 11 27.30 -28.66 -3.17
CA LEU A 11 26.46 -28.53 -1.98
C LEU A 11 27.27 -28.41 -0.67
N LEU A 12 28.62 -28.47 -0.74
CA LEU A 12 29.51 -28.43 0.44
C LEU A 12 30.41 -27.18 0.53
N ILE A 13 30.34 -26.24 -0.43
CA ILE A 13 31.16 -25.00 -0.46
C ILE A 13 30.34 -23.75 -0.09
N LEU A 14 29.04 -23.88 0.20
CA LEU A 14 28.22 -22.78 0.74
C LEU A 14 28.03 -22.88 2.26
N ILE A 15 29.09 -23.25 2.98
CA ILE A 15 29.21 -23.03 4.41
C ILE A 15 30.45 -22.15 4.60
N LEU A 16 30.33 -21.13 5.44
CA LEU A 16 31.41 -20.28 5.99
C LEU A 16 31.74 -19.00 5.21
N THR A 17 30.90 -17.98 5.37
CA THR A 17 31.41 -16.62 5.65
C THR A 17 30.55 -15.98 6.71
N ALA A 18 30.83 -16.37 7.97
CA ALA A 18 30.45 -15.62 9.14
C ALA A 18 31.38 -14.40 9.23
N CYS A 19 30.84 -13.21 9.01
CA CYS A 19 31.39 -12.00 9.61
C CYS A 19 30.30 -11.45 10.53
N GLN A 20 30.51 -11.66 11.82
CA GLN A 20 29.73 -11.03 12.87
C GLN A 20 30.19 -9.57 12.97
N VAL A 21 29.28 -8.65 12.68
CA VAL A 21 29.46 -7.25 13.05
C VAL A 21 28.93 -7.10 14.47
N SER A 22 29.85 -6.99 15.43
CA SER A 22 29.54 -6.53 16.78
C SER A 22 29.30 -5.02 16.71
N VAL A 23 28.06 -4.58 16.93
CA VAL A 23 27.76 -3.17 17.19
C VAL A 23 27.91 -2.94 18.70
N ASP A 24 28.84 -2.06 19.03
CA ASP A 24 29.17 -1.60 20.36
C ASP A 24 27.93 -0.95 21.04
N MET A 25 27.55 -1.45 22.21
CA MET A 25 26.56 -0.84 23.09
C MET A 25 27.18 0.35 23.81
N GLY A 26 27.27 1.48 23.10
CA GLY A 26 27.59 2.79 23.67
C GLY A 26 26.42 3.29 24.53
N ASN A 27 26.51 3.08 25.83
CA ASN A 27 25.62 3.61 26.86
C ASN A 27 25.64 5.16 26.85
N SER A 28 24.73 5.77 26.10
CA SER A 28 24.47 7.21 26.16
C SER A 28 23.26 7.47 27.05
N LYS A 29 23.56 7.93 28.26
CA LYS A 29 22.64 8.50 29.25
C LYS A 29 21.65 9.48 28.58
N PRO A 30 20.33 9.36 28.78
CA PRO A 30 19.40 10.37 28.31
C PRO A 30 19.58 11.65 29.13
N GLU A 31 20.09 12.70 28.48
CA GLU A 31 20.05 14.05 29.01
C GLU A 31 18.64 14.60 28.74
N ALA A 32 17.85 14.74 29.81
CA ALA A 32 16.51 15.29 29.72
C ALA A 32 16.59 16.76 29.29
N THR A 33 16.35 17.01 28.00
CA THR A 33 16.13 18.34 27.45
C THR A 33 14.67 18.69 27.66
N SER A 34 14.40 19.68 28.50
CA SER A 34 13.04 20.22 28.71
C SER A 34 12.52 20.81 27.41
N LEU A 35 11.41 20.26 26.87
CA LEU A 35 10.69 20.87 25.75
C LEU A 35 10.11 22.24 26.15
N PRO A 36 10.11 23.24 25.24
CA PRO A 36 9.37 24.48 25.44
C PRO A 36 7.86 24.20 25.49
N ALA A 37 7.16 24.94 26.37
CA ALA A 37 5.73 24.86 26.56
C ALA A 37 4.95 25.10 25.25
N ALA A 38 4.02 24.21 24.94
CA ALA A 38 3.13 24.35 23.79
C ALA A 38 2.19 25.54 23.99
N THR A 39 2.33 26.54 23.13
CA THR A 39 1.37 27.64 22.99
C THR A 39 0.11 27.09 22.31
N ASN A 40 -1.02 27.10 23.01
CA ASN A 40 -2.35 26.75 22.50
C ASN A 40 -2.89 27.84 21.55
N THR A 41 -2.27 28.02 20.39
CA THR A 41 -2.94 28.70 19.27
C THR A 41 -4.06 27.80 18.76
N PRO A 42 -5.29 28.33 18.53
CA PRO A 42 -6.34 27.56 17.87
C PRO A 42 -5.83 27.17 16.49
N MET A 43 -5.63 25.86 16.29
CA MET A 43 -5.29 25.31 14.98
C MET A 43 -6.48 25.59 14.05
N PRO A 44 -6.26 26.19 12.86
CA PRO A 44 -7.32 26.30 11.89
C PRO A 44 -7.83 24.88 11.59
N LEU A 45 -9.14 24.69 11.71
CA LEU A 45 -9.82 23.47 11.28
C LEU A 45 -9.38 23.17 9.84
N PRO A 46 -8.93 21.94 9.51
CA PRO A 46 -8.54 21.61 8.15
C PRO A 46 -9.70 21.96 7.23
N THR A 47 -9.46 22.88 6.29
CA THR A 47 -10.39 23.11 5.19
C THR A 47 -10.40 21.82 4.39
N GLU A 48 -11.51 21.08 4.43
CA GLU A 48 -11.75 20.00 3.49
C GLU A 48 -11.57 20.58 2.08
N THR A 49 -10.47 20.22 1.41
CA THR A 49 -10.29 20.54 0.00
C THR A 49 -11.47 19.93 -0.74
N GLN A 50 -12.42 20.77 -1.15
CA GLN A 50 -13.69 20.36 -1.72
C GLN A 50 -13.42 19.59 -3.02
N LYS A 51 -13.52 18.27 -2.90
CA LYS A 51 -13.28 17.30 -3.97
C LYS A 51 -14.51 17.21 -4.88
N PRO A 52 -14.37 16.81 -6.17
CA PRO A 52 -15.52 16.47 -6.99
C PRO A 52 -16.41 15.46 -6.25
N ALA A 53 -17.69 15.81 -6.07
CA ALA A 53 -18.67 14.85 -5.60
C ALA A 53 -18.72 13.68 -6.59
N ALA A 54 -18.91 12.47 -6.08
CA ALA A 54 -19.15 11.32 -6.93
C ALA A 54 -20.40 11.60 -7.80
N PRO A 55 -20.42 11.19 -9.08
CA PRO A 55 -21.61 11.32 -9.91
C PRO A 55 -22.83 10.64 -9.28
N ASP A 56 -24.02 11.17 -9.57
CA ASP A 56 -25.27 10.61 -9.05
C ASP A 56 -25.42 9.13 -9.42
N GLY A 57 -25.83 8.32 -8.45
CA GLY A 57 -26.05 6.88 -8.61
C GLY A 57 -24.81 6.01 -8.48
N TRP A 58 -23.62 6.59 -8.30
CA TRP A 58 -22.42 5.82 -7.94
C TRP A 58 -22.56 5.21 -6.55
N LEU A 59 -21.99 4.02 -6.39
CA LEU A 59 -21.87 3.33 -5.12
C LEU A 59 -20.59 3.79 -4.40
N THR A 60 -20.51 3.56 -3.10
CA THR A 60 -19.34 3.91 -2.28
C THR A 60 -18.85 2.70 -1.50
N TYR A 61 -17.58 2.36 -1.69
CA TYR A 61 -16.85 1.44 -0.84
C TYR A 61 -16.15 2.25 0.25
N GLN A 62 -16.34 1.87 1.50
CA GLN A 62 -15.72 2.53 2.64
C GLN A 62 -14.96 1.51 3.47
N ASN A 63 -13.70 1.82 3.79
CA ASN A 63 -12.89 1.05 4.70
C ASN A 63 -12.46 1.89 5.90
N THR A 64 -13.16 1.71 7.02
CA THR A 64 -12.90 2.47 8.25
C THR A 64 -11.61 2.06 8.95
N LEU A 65 -11.11 0.84 8.72
CA LEU A 65 -9.86 0.37 9.31
C LEU A 65 -8.66 1.16 8.77
N TYR A 66 -8.64 1.42 7.45
CA TYR A 66 -7.57 2.18 6.80
C TYR A 66 -7.94 3.65 6.56
N GLY A 67 -9.16 4.05 6.95
CA GLY A 67 -9.60 5.44 6.93
C GLY A 67 -9.73 5.98 5.50
N PHE A 68 -10.33 5.23 4.59
CA PHE A 68 -10.59 5.71 3.22
C PHE A 68 -11.95 5.29 2.69
N GLU A 69 -12.37 5.95 1.62
CA GLU A 69 -13.45 5.51 0.76
C GLU A 69 -13.18 5.84 -0.71
N ILE A 70 -13.88 5.13 -1.59
CA ILE A 70 -13.86 5.34 -3.03
C ILE A 70 -15.26 5.12 -3.58
N SER A 71 -15.68 5.96 -4.53
CA SER A 71 -16.94 5.78 -5.23
C SER A 71 -16.71 5.16 -6.60
N TYR A 72 -17.64 4.33 -7.04
CA TYR A 72 -17.55 3.60 -8.30
C TYR A 72 -18.93 3.46 -8.96
N PRO A 73 -18.99 3.35 -10.30
CA PRO A 73 -20.22 3.10 -11.02
C PRO A 73 -20.89 1.78 -10.61
N PRO A 74 -22.23 1.68 -10.69
CA PRO A 74 -22.96 0.48 -10.25
C PRO A 74 -22.66 -0.80 -11.05
N GLU A 75 -22.02 -0.70 -12.23
CA GLU A 75 -21.55 -1.84 -13.01
C GLU A 75 -20.29 -2.53 -12.42
N PHE A 76 -19.53 -1.81 -11.60
CA PHE A 76 -18.38 -2.39 -10.89
C PHE A 76 -18.84 -3.17 -9.65
N GLN A 77 -18.12 -4.24 -9.37
CA GLN A 77 -18.18 -4.95 -8.09
C GLN A 77 -17.00 -4.51 -7.22
N SER A 78 -17.27 -4.25 -5.94
CA SER A 78 -16.23 -4.10 -4.92
C SER A 78 -16.01 -5.46 -4.24
N LEU A 79 -14.85 -6.06 -4.47
CA LEU A 79 -14.49 -7.38 -3.96
C LEU A 79 -13.45 -7.22 -2.84
N ASP A 80 -13.86 -7.49 -1.60
CA ASP A 80 -13.05 -7.36 -0.39
C ASP A 80 -13.06 -8.62 0.49
N ASP A 81 -13.66 -9.70 0.00
CA ASP A 81 -13.66 -11.00 0.66
C ASP A 81 -12.33 -11.74 0.43
N GLN A 82 -12.00 -12.65 1.35
CA GLN A 82 -10.72 -13.38 1.35
C GLN A 82 -10.48 -14.18 0.06
N ASP A 83 -11.53 -14.75 -0.55
CA ASP A 83 -11.38 -15.60 -1.72
C ASP A 83 -11.00 -14.73 -2.94
N SER A 84 -11.70 -13.61 -3.12
CA SER A 84 -11.40 -12.63 -4.17
C SER A 84 -9.99 -12.02 -4.04
N LEU A 85 -9.54 -11.76 -2.81
CA LEU A 85 -8.26 -11.12 -2.52
C LEU A 85 -7.05 -12.09 -2.54
N SER A 86 -7.27 -13.39 -2.66
CA SER A 86 -6.22 -14.42 -2.51
C SER A 86 -4.98 -14.26 -3.41
N GLY A 87 -5.14 -13.64 -4.59
CA GLY A 87 -4.05 -13.32 -5.53
C GLY A 87 -3.35 -11.97 -5.28
N TRP A 88 -3.85 -11.18 -4.32
CA TRP A 88 -3.45 -9.81 -4.05
C TRP A 88 -3.22 -9.63 -2.54
N PRO A 89 -2.05 -10.05 -2.02
CA PRO A 89 -1.82 -10.18 -0.58
C PRO A 89 -1.91 -8.85 0.20
N ASN A 90 -1.70 -7.71 -0.48
CA ASN A 90 -1.82 -6.38 0.12
C ASN A 90 -3.13 -5.67 -0.27
N ALA A 91 -3.99 -6.29 -1.09
CA ALA A 91 -5.25 -5.68 -1.47
C ALA A 91 -6.24 -5.68 -0.31
N VAL A 92 -6.98 -4.58 -0.24
CA VAL A 92 -8.09 -4.38 0.69
C VAL A 92 -9.41 -4.42 -0.07
N VAL A 93 -9.40 -3.94 -1.31
CA VAL A 93 -10.54 -4.06 -2.23
C VAL A 93 -10.04 -4.10 -3.66
N LEU A 94 -10.72 -4.89 -4.48
CA LEU A 94 -10.56 -4.94 -5.93
C LEU A 94 -11.86 -4.43 -6.56
N LEU A 95 -11.77 -3.44 -7.45
CA LEU A 95 -12.90 -3.01 -8.26
C LEU A 95 -12.88 -3.77 -9.59
N TYR A 96 -14.00 -4.39 -9.94
CA TYR A 96 -14.12 -5.30 -11.06
C TYR A 96 -15.36 -5.01 -11.92
N ASN A 97 -15.16 -4.69 -13.20
CA ASN A 97 -16.23 -4.43 -14.16
C ASN A 97 -16.39 -5.56 -15.21
N GLY A 98 -15.94 -6.78 -14.89
CA GLY A 98 -15.99 -7.91 -15.82
C GLY A 98 -14.67 -8.14 -16.57
N GLY A 99 -14.62 -9.21 -17.39
CA GLY A 99 -13.46 -9.53 -18.21
C GLY A 99 -12.52 -10.59 -17.61
N GLN A 100 -11.21 -10.39 -17.77
CA GLN A 100 -10.17 -11.35 -17.35
C GLN A 100 -9.29 -10.83 -16.22
N SER A 101 -9.43 -9.56 -15.86
CA SER A 101 -8.60 -8.86 -14.88
C SER A 101 -9.47 -7.92 -14.04
N TYR A 102 -9.02 -7.63 -12.82
CA TYR A 102 -9.55 -6.54 -12.02
C TYR A 102 -9.16 -5.20 -12.64
N ASP A 103 -9.99 -4.18 -12.48
CA ASP A 103 -9.77 -2.85 -13.07
C ASP A 103 -8.88 -2.00 -12.18
N ILE A 104 -9.21 -1.95 -10.90
CA ILE A 104 -8.48 -1.16 -9.90
C ILE A 104 -8.21 -2.04 -8.69
N ALA A 105 -6.95 -2.14 -8.29
CA ALA A 105 -6.58 -2.76 -7.02
C ALA A 105 -6.19 -1.66 -6.01
N ILE A 106 -6.90 -1.62 -4.88
CA ILE A 106 -6.55 -0.73 -3.77
C ILE A 106 -5.85 -1.56 -2.71
N GLN A 107 -4.61 -1.20 -2.43
CA GLN A 107 -3.70 -1.97 -1.59
C GLN A 107 -3.16 -1.13 -0.44
N VAL A 108 -2.79 -1.79 0.66
CA VAL A 108 -2.19 -1.14 1.83
C VAL A 108 -0.83 -1.77 2.10
N TRP A 109 0.16 -0.90 2.32
CA TRP A 109 1.55 -1.27 2.49
C TRP A 109 2.11 -0.68 3.78
N ASP A 110 3.02 -1.42 4.40
CA ASP A 110 3.71 -0.98 5.61
C ASP A 110 4.68 0.18 5.36
N SER A 111 5.28 0.24 4.17
CA SER A 111 6.18 1.30 3.78
C SER A 111 6.25 1.50 2.26
N GLN A 112 6.80 2.65 1.82
CA GLN A 112 7.09 2.89 0.41
C GLN A 112 8.12 1.89 -0.13
N ALA A 113 9.09 1.47 0.69
CA ALA A 113 10.09 0.49 0.30
C ALA A 113 9.48 -0.89 0.00
N ASP A 114 8.48 -1.31 0.78
CA ASP A 114 7.76 -2.57 0.53
C ASP A 114 6.95 -2.50 -0.77
N LEU A 115 6.30 -1.37 -1.03
CA LEU A 115 5.60 -1.13 -2.29
C LEU A 115 6.59 -1.20 -3.47
N ASP A 116 7.69 -0.44 -3.41
CA ASP A 116 8.69 -0.36 -4.49
C ASP A 116 9.36 -1.71 -4.76
N ALA A 117 9.55 -2.55 -3.73
CA ALA A 117 10.10 -3.89 -3.88
C ALA A 117 9.18 -4.83 -4.68
N ASN A 118 7.86 -4.61 -4.62
CA ASN A 118 6.86 -5.40 -5.34
C ASN A 118 6.46 -4.78 -6.69
N PHE A 119 6.48 -3.45 -6.79
CA PHE A 119 6.05 -2.68 -7.96
C PHE A 119 7.06 -1.56 -8.31
N PRO A 120 8.26 -1.92 -8.79
CA PRO A 120 9.29 -0.93 -9.09
C PRO A 120 8.89 -0.04 -10.28
N ASN A 121 8.80 1.27 -10.06
CA ASN A 121 8.47 2.28 -11.08
C ASN A 121 7.13 2.05 -11.81
N GLU A 122 6.10 1.54 -11.13
CA GLU A 122 4.79 1.29 -11.74
C GLU A 122 4.01 2.60 -11.96
N ALA A 123 4.05 3.11 -13.20
CA ALA A 123 3.45 4.38 -13.58
C ALA A 123 1.91 4.40 -13.50
N ARG A 124 1.27 3.22 -13.44
CA ARG A 124 -0.20 3.10 -13.30
C ARG A 124 -0.66 3.15 -11.85
N MET A 125 0.27 3.37 -10.91
CA MET A 125 -0.02 3.38 -9.48
C MET A 125 0.02 4.80 -8.92
N GLN A 126 -1.06 5.18 -8.24
CA GLN A 126 -1.09 6.37 -7.39
C GLN A 126 -0.96 5.95 -5.94
N THR A 127 -0.34 6.77 -5.11
CA THR A 127 -0.15 6.47 -3.68
C THR A 127 -0.60 7.62 -2.80
N VAL A 128 -1.12 7.28 -1.63
CA VAL A 128 -1.52 8.22 -0.57
C VAL A 128 -1.00 7.67 0.75
N SER A 129 -0.31 8.50 1.54
CA SER A 129 0.13 8.12 2.88
C SER A 129 -0.96 8.44 3.91
N ALA A 130 -1.36 7.46 4.71
CA ALA A 130 -2.37 7.62 5.75
C ALA A 130 -2.09 6.68 6.93
N ASN A 131 -2.23 7.17 8.16
CA ASN A 131 -2.10 6.36 9.38
C ASN A 131 -0.77 5.55 9.47
N GLY A 132 0.32 6.11 8.95
CA GLY A 132 1.63 5.43 8.93
C GLY A 132 1.74 4.27 7.94
N LYS A 133 0.79 4.14 7.01
CA LYS A 133 0.79 3.21 5.87
C LYS A 133 0.85 3.95 4.55
N ILE A 134 1.15 3.22 3.48
CA ILE A 134 0.93 3.66 2.10
C ILE A 134 -0.30 2.96 1.57
N ILE A 135 -1.28 3.72 1.08
CA ILE A 135 -2.41 3.20 0.31
C ILE A 135 -2.06 3.39 -1.16
N SER A 136 -2.07 2.32 -1.95
CA SER A 136 -1.87 2.42 -3.40
C SER A 136 -3.15 2.14 -4.15
N LEU A 137 -3.38 2.92 -5.21
CA LEU A 137 -4.44 2.74 -6.19
C LEU A 137 -3.78 2.34 -7.51
N PHE A 138 -3.86 1.05 -7.83
CA PHE A 138 -3.27 0.50 -9.04
C PHE A 138 -4.32 0.40 -10.14
N ASN A 139 -4.17 1.20 -11.20
CA ASN A 139 -4.99 1.11 -12.41
C ASN A 139 -4.54 -0.07 -13.29
N VAL A 140 -5.07 -1.26 -13.03
CA VAL A 140 -4.60 -2.53 -13.60
C VAL A 140 -4.93 -2.61 -15.09
N THR A 141 -6.17 -2.32 -15.48
CA THR A 141 -6.62 -2.42 -16.89
C THR A 141 -6.32 -1.16 -17.70
N GLN A 142 -6.17 0.00 -17.05
CA GLN A 142 -6.02 1.32 -17.70
C GLN A 142 -7.21 1.71 -18.58
N GLU A 143 -8.37 1.12 -18.36
CA GLU A 143 -9.59 1.56 -19.02
C GLU A 143 -9.87 3.03 -18.68
N PRO A 144 -10.38 3.82 -19.63
CA PRO A 144 -10.48 5.28 -19.48
C PRO A 144 -11.39 5.70 -18.31
N GLU A 145 -12.41 4.91 -17.98
CA GLU A 145 -13.30 5.14 -16.84
C GLU A 145 -12.59 5.05 -15.48
N ASN A 146 -11.51 4.25 -15.37
CA ASN A 146 -10.81 4.04 -14.11
C ASN A 146 -10.24 5.34 -13.55
N ALA A 147 -9.86 6.29 -14.43
CA ALA A 147 -9.37 7.59 -14.00
C ALA A 147 -10.44 8.37 -13.21
N ALA A 148 -11.71 8.32 -13.64
CA ALA A 148 -12.80 8.97 -12.93
C ALA A 148 -13.08 8.28 -11.59
N VAL A 149 -13.01 6.94 -11.54
CA VAL A 149 -13.16 6.16 -10.30
C VAL A 149 -12.06 6.49 -9.29
N ILE A 150 -10.79 6.41 -9.70
CA ILE A 150 -9.62 6.75 -8.87
C ILE A 150 -9.71 8.19 -8.38
N ALA A 151 -10.18 9.10 -9.23
CA ALA A 151 -10.38 10.49 -8.87
C ALA A 151 -11.43 10.68 -7.75
N THR A 152 -12.21 9.67 -7.33
CA THR A 152 -13.12 9.77 -6.18
C THR A 152 -12.49 9.34 -4.85
N PHE A 153 -11.37 8.62 -4.84
CA PHE A 153 -10.70 8.14 -3.62
C PHE A 153 -10.38 9.24 -2.58
N ARG A 154 -10.83 9.09 -1.34
CA ARG A 154 -10.50 10.05 -0.28
C ARG A 154 -10.23 9.35 1.04
N LEU A 155 -9.44 10.02 1.87
CA LEU A 155 -9.30 9.64 3.27
C LEU A 155 -10.54 10.10 4.04
N LEU A 156 -10.94 9.29 5.02
CA LEU A 156 -11.95 9.64 6.00
C LEU A 156 -11.36 10.64 7.02
N PRO A 157 -12.20 11.52 7.59
CA PRO A 157 -11.79 12.49 8.60
C PRO A 157 -11.34 11.86 9.93
#